data_AF-T0SI47-F1
#
_entry.id   AF-T0SI47-F1
#
_cell.length_a   1.000
_cell.length_b   1.000
_cell.length_c   1.000
_cell.angle_alpha   90.00
_cell.angle_beta   90.00
_cell.angle_gamma   90.00
#
_symmetry.space_group_name_H-M   'P 1'
#
loop_
_entity.id
_entity.type
_entity.pdbx_description
1 polymer ?
#
loop_
_entity_poly.entity_id
_entity_poly.type
_entity_poly.pdbx_seq_one_letter_code
_entity_poly.pdbx_strand_id
1 'polypeptide(L)' 'MAFNLFAPAETINYDFVAGMYGLFTLLAIVLYVLQHYTDAVEGFYIVMAPFAPCLLWSLVVRRNWLRLEKAKTD' A
#
# COMPACT_ATOMS: atom_id res chain seq x y z
N MET A 1 -19.86 -14.96 9.47
CA MET A 1 -18.76 -15.09 8.50
C MET A 1 -17.45 -14.95 9.25
N ALA A 2 -16.48 -15.84 9.01
CA ALA A 2 -15.14 -15.70 9.58
C ALA A 2 -14.42 -14.51 8.90
N PHE A 3 -13.79 -13.65 9.69
CA PHE A 3 -12.97 -12.56 9.17
C PHE A 3 -11.77 -13.14 8.42
N ASN A 4 -11.58 -12.74 7.14
CA ASN A 4 -10.41 -13.11 6.35
C ASN A 4 -9.66 -11.83 5.94
N LEU A 5 -8.53 -11.59 6.61
CA LEU A 5 -7.69 -10.41 6.39
C LEU A 5 -7.17 -10.27 4.95
N PHE A 6 -7.10 -11.36 4.19
CA PHE A 6 -6.54 -11.37 2.83
C PHE A 6 -7.59 -11.56 1.74
N ALA A 7 -8.87 -11.66 2.10
CA ALA A 7 -9.96 -11.69 1.14
C ALA A 7 -10.20 -10.28 0.57
N PRO A 8 -10.25 -10.11 -0.76
CA PRO A 8 -10.58 -8.83 -1.36
C PRO A 8 -12.08 -8.54 -1.25
N ALA A 9 -12.43 -7.27 -1.12
CA ALA A 9 -13.81 -6.79 -1.24
C ALA A 9 -14.14 -6.50 -2.71
N GLU A 10 -15.35 -6.86 -3.15
CA GLU A 10 -15.74 -6.74 -4.57
C GLU A 10 -15.87 -5.30 -5.06
N THR A 11 -16.11 -4.35 -4.15
CA THR A 11 -16.33 -2.93 -4.48
C THR A 11 -15.05 -2.09 -4.46
N ILE A 12 -13.90 -2.69 -4.12
CA ILE A 12 -12.64 -1.97 -3.97
C ILE A 12 -11.73 -2.21 -5.17
N ASN A 13 -11.24 -1.13 -5.77
CA ASN A 13 -10.18 -1.18 -6.77
C ASN A 13 -8.81 -1.33 -6.10
N TYR A 14 -8.25 -2.54 -6.13
CA TYR A 14 -6.96 -2.83 -5.51
C TYR A 14 -5.74 -2.35 -6.31
N ASP A 15 -5.90 -1.98 -7.59
CA ASP A 15 -4.85 -1.26 -8.34
C ASP A 15 -4.64 0.13 -7.75
N PHE A 16 -5.73 0.86 -7.51
CA PHE A 16 -5.68 2.19 -6.90
C PHE A 16 -5.10 2.13 -5.49
N VAL A 17 -5.57 1.19 -4.65
CA VAL A 17 -5.07 1.04 -3.26
C VAL A 17 -3.57 0.74 -3.24
N ALA A 18 -3.11 -0.23 -4.02
CA ALA A 18 -1.68 -0.56 -4.10
C ALA A 18 -0.85 0.62 -4.64
N GLY A 19 -1.37 1.35 -5.63
CA GLY A 19 -0.72 2.55 -6.17
C GLY A 19 -0.55 3.65 -5.14
N MET A 20 -1.60 3.99 -4.38
CA MET A 20 -1.55 5.03 -3.35
C MET A 20 -0.60 4.65 -2.21
N TYR A 21 -0.65 3.40 -1.72
CA TYR A 21 0.29 2.95 -0.69
C TYR A 21 1.73 2.92 -1.21
N GLY A 22 1.93 2.57 -2.48
CA GLY A 22 3.22 2.64 -3.15
C GLY A 22 3.78 4.07 -3.18
N LEU A 23 2.97 5.02 -3.60
CA LEU A 23 3.32 6.44 -3.66
C LEU A 23 3.76 6.99 -2.31
N PHE A 24 2.99 6.75 -1.24
CA PHE A 24 3.35 7.27 0.09
C PHE A 24 4.51 6.50 0.74
N THR A 25 4.69 5.23 0.43
CA THR A 25 5.90 4.49 0.82
C THR A 25 7.14 5.10 0.15
N LEU A 26 7.04 5.44 -1.13
CA LEU A 26 8.11 6.14 -1.84
C LEU A 26 8.38 7.53 -1.24
N LEU A 27 7.32 8.29 -0.92
CA LEU A 27 7.46 9.58 -0.25
C LEU A 27 8.15 9.45 1.13
N ALA A 28 7.86 8.39 1.89
CA ALA A 28 8.55 8.09 3.14
C ALA A 28 10.06 7.94 2.91
N ILE A 29 10.47 7.18 1.89
CA ILE A 29 11.88 6.98 1.53
C ILE A 29 12.53 8.30 1.12
N VAL A 30 11.83 9.11 0.30
CA VAL A 30 12.33 10.42 -0.12
C VAL A 30 12.54 11.34 1.08
N LEU A 31 11.58 11.43 2.00
CA LEU A 31 11.71 12.25 3.21
C LEU A 31 12.81 11.74 4.15
N TYR A 32 12.95 10.42 4.29
CA TYR A 32 14.04 9.81 5.06
C TYR A 32 15.41 10.16 4.50
N VAL A 33 15.56 10.18 3.17
CA VAL A 33 16.80 10.61 2.51
C VAL A 33 17.01 12.12 2.66
N LEU A 34 15.97 12.93 2.46
CA LEU A 34 16.05 14.39 2.50
C LEU A 34 16.45 14.93 3.87
N GLN A 35 16.04 14.28 4.97
CA GLN A 35 16.42 14.75 6.30
C GLN A 35 17.94 14.75 6.52
N HIS A 36 18.71 13.95 5.77
CA HIS A 36 20.18 13.98 5.83
C HIS A 36 20.81 15.20 5.17
N TYR A 37 20.01 16.02 4.46
CA TYR A 37 20.46 17.24 3.79
C TYR A 37 19.89 18.51 4.43
N THR A 38 18.79 18.41 5.17
CA THR A 38 18.17 19.55 5.86
C THR A 38 17.32 19.11 7.05
N ASP A 39 17.51 19.78 8.19
CA ASP A 39 16.74 19.54 9.42
C ASP A 39 15.27 19.99 9.29
N ALA A 40 14.92 20.74 8.25
CA ALA A 40 13.56 21.25 8.02
C ALA A 40 12.50 20.14 7.83
N VAL A 41 12.92 18.91 7.50
CA VAL A 41 12.05 17.75 7.30
C VAL A 41 12.36 16.60 8.26
N GLU A 42 13.11 16.88 9.34
CA GLU A 42 13.49 15.87 10.32
C GLU A 42 12.26 15.12 10.85
N GLY A 43 12.30 13.79 10.76
CA GLY A 43 11.22 12.93 11.25
C GLY A 43 9.93 12.92 10.42
N PHE A 44 9.78 13.73 9.36
CA PHE A 44 8.54 13.77 8.55
C PHE A 44 8.19 12.42 7.93
N TYR A 45 9.21 11.61 7.60
CA TYR A 45 9.03 10.26 7.06
C TYR A 45 8.24 9.32 8.00
N ILE A 46 8.24 9.58 9.32
CA ILE A 46 7.55 8.73 10.32
C ILE A 46 6.03 8.74 10.08
N VAL A 47 5.46 9.87 9.67
CA VAL A 47 4.03 9.97 9.33
C VAL A 47 3.66 9.02 8.19
N MET A 48 4.60 8.76 7.28
CA MET A 48 4.41 7.89 6.14
C MET A 48 4.79 6.42 6.41
N ALA A 49 5.38 6.11 7.57
CA ALA A 49 5.82 4.75 7.91
C ALA A 49 4.71 3.68 7.84
N PRO A 50 3.45 3.94 8.24
CA PRO A 50 2.38 2.94 8.15
C PRO A 50 2.05 2.49 6.71
N PHE A 51 2.40 3.28 5.69
CA PHE A 51 2.12 2.92 4.29
C PHE A 51 2.93 1.73 3.81
N ALA A 52 4.12 1.48 4.36
CA ALA A 52 4.96 0.35 3.98
C ALA A 52 4.33 -1.03 4.30
N PRO A 53 3.90 -1.33 5.54
CA PRO A 53 3.19 -2.59 5.81
C PRO A 53 1.84 -2.66 5.09
N CYS A 54 1.14 -1.54 4.92
CA CYS A 54 -0.11 -1.48 4.15
C CYS A 54 0.12 -1.80 2.66
N LEU A 55 1.23 -1.34 2.07
CA LEU A 55 1.61 -1.67 0.70
C LEU A 55 1.80 -3.17 0.54
N LEU A 56 2.59 -3.80 1.42
CA LEU A 56 2.83 -5.24 1.40
C LEU A 56 1.53 -6.03 1.49
N TRP A 57 0.63 -5.63 2.40
CA TRP A 57 -0.69 -6.24 2.51
C TRP A 57 -1.51 -6.04 1.23
N SER A 58 -1.59 -4.82 0.72
CA SER A 58 -2.42 -4.51 -0.46
C SER A 58 -1.95 -5.26 -1.70
N LEU A 59 -0.66 -5.53 -1.86
CA LEU A 59 -0.12 -6.33 -2.97
C LEU A 59 -0.60 -7.79 -2.87
N VAL A 60 -0.65 -8.35 -1.66
CA VAL A 60 -1.19 -9.70 -1.45
C VAL A 60 -2.68 -9.75 -1.77
N VAL A 61 -3.46 -8.78 -1.29
CA VAL A 61 -4.90 -8.74 -1.53
C VAL A 61 -5.22 -8.45 -3.00
N ARG A 62 -4.46 -7.57 -3.66
CA ARG A 62 -4.54 -7.31 -5.09
C ARG A 62 -4.30 -8.58 -5.91
N ARG A 63 -3.29 -9.39 -5.55
CA ARG A 63 -3.05 -10.68 -6.21
C ARG A 63 -4.26 -11.61 -6.09
N ASN A 64 -4.91 -11.64 -4.93
CA ASN A 64 -6.10 -12.46 -4.70
C ASN A 64 -7.31 -11.91 -5.48
N TRP A 65 -7.49 -10.59 -5.53
CA TRP A 65 -8.52 -9.92 -6.32
C TRP A 65 -8.41 -10.26 -7.82
N LEU A 66 -7.22 -10.13 -8.41
CA LEU A 66 -6.98 -10.47 -9.82
C LEU A 66 -7.28 -11.95 -10.14
N ARG A 67 -7.01 -12.86 -9.19
CA ARG A 67 -7.36 -14.28 -9.34
C ARG A 67 -8.87 -14.50 -9.36
N LEU A 68 -9.61 -13.80 -8.51
CA LEU A 68 -11.07 -13.85 -8.49
C LEU A 68 -11.68 -13.24 -9.75
N GLU A 69 -11.17 -12.10 -10.22
CA GLU A 69 -11.65 -11.47 -11.45
C GLU A 69 -11.45 -12.37 -12.67
N LYS A 70 -10.28 -13.02 -12.77
CA LYS A 70 -10.01 -14.01 -13.83
C LYS A 70 -11.03 -15.15 -13.80
N ALA A 71 -11.28 -15.72 -12.62
CA ALA A 71 -12.25 -16.81 -12.44
C ALA A 71 -13.71 -16.40 -12.70
N LYS A 72 -14.05 -15.11 -12.69
CA LYS A 72 -15.38 -14.60 -13.09
C LYS A 72 -15.54 -14.43 -14.59
N THR A 73 -14.42 -14.35 -15.32
CA THR A 73 -14.39 -14.10 -16.77
C THR A 73 -14.33 -15.41 -17.57
N ASP A 74 -13.80 -16.46 -16.96
CA ASP A 74 -13.79 -17.84 -17.46
C ASP A 74 -15.15 -18.54 -17.24
#